data_AF-A0A6N6T5I9-F1
#
_entry.id   AF-A0A6N6T5I9-F1
#
_cell.length_a   1.000
_cell.length_b   1.000
_cell.length_c   1.000
_cell.angle_alpha   90.00
_cell.angle_beta   90.00
_cell.angle_gamma   90.00
#
_symmetry.space_group_name_H-M   'P 1'
#
loop_
_entity.id
_entity.type
_entity.pdbx_description
1 polymer ?
#
loop_
_entity_poly.entity_id
_entity_poly.type
_entity_poly.pdbx_seq_one_letter_code
_entity_poly.pdbx_strand_id
1 'polypeptide(L)'
;PAQFSCWWDAQAPRVRSRSAESLAAFIEVARGVLDGVTPDPTGGADHYHTIARPEYAMVWPPKWARGREGVTVGRHIFYRLGLSGARA
;
A
#
# COMPACT_ATOMS: atom_id res chain seq x y z
N PRO A 1 -2.01 -3.08 13.24
CA PRO A 1 -2.84 -1.84 13.31
C PRO A 1 -2.22 -0.72 12.46
N ALA A 2 -3.01 0.21 11.91
CA ALA A 2 -2.58 1.33 11.06
C ALA A 2 -1.99 0.99 9.66
N GLN A 3 -2.35 -0.16 9.08
CA GLN A 3 -1.91 -0.55 7.73
C GLN A 3 -2.42 0.40 6.64
N PHE A 4 -3.63 0.94 6.82
CA PHE A 4 -4.22 1.91 5.91
C PHE A 4 -4.51 3.20 6.65
N SER A 5 -4.08 4.33 6.07
CA SER A 5 -4.25 5.65 6.67
C SER A 5 -5.71 6.07 6.79
N CYS A 6 -6.61 5.52 5.96
CA CYS A 6 -8.04 5.76 6.03
C CYS A 6 -8.69 5.23 7.32
N TRP A 7 -8.00 4.38 8.08
CA TRP A 7 -8.45 3.91 9.39
C TRP A 7 -8.23 4.95 10.50
N TRP A 8 -7.50 6.02 10.24
CA TRP A 8 -7.23 7.05 11.24
C TRP A 8 -8.35 8.08 11.25
N ASP A 9 -8.86 8.42 12.44
CA ASP A 9 -9.94 9.42 12.60
C ASP A 9 -9.57 10.79 12.01
N ALA A 10 -8.29 11.16 12.03
CA ALA A 10 -7.80 12.39 11.39
C ALA A 10 -8.06 12.43 9.87
N GLN A 11 -8.23 11.28 9.21
CA GLN A 11 -8.58 11.19 7.79
C GLN A 11 -10.09 11.12 7.55
N ALA A 12 -10.93 11.02 8.60
CA ALA A 12 -12.37 10.83 8.45
C ALA A 12 -13.06 11.89 7.55
N PRO A 13 -12.74 13.20 7.64
CA PRO A 13 -13.32 14.19 6.73
C PRO A 13 -12.98 13.93 5.26
N ARG A 14 -11.75 13.51 4.96
CA ARG A 14 -11.30 13.21 3.59
C ARG A 14 -11.93 11.95 3.04
N VAL A 15 -12.16 10.95 3.89
CA VAL A 15 -12.79 9.66 3.51
C VAL A 15 -14.29 9.84 3.34
N ARG A 16 -14.98 10.46 4.31
CA ARG A 16 -16.44 10.63 4.30
C ARG A 16 -16.95 11.62 3.25
N SER A 17 -16.08 12.49 2.73
CA SER A 17 -16.42 13.41 1.63
C SER A 17 -16.39 12.76 0.23
N ARG A 18 -15.97 11.49 0.12
CA ARG A 18 -15.92 10.80 -1.17
C ARG A 18 -17.30 10.26 -1.55
N SER A 19 -17.69 10.46 -2.81
CA SER A 19 -18.88 9.83 -3.40
C SER A 19 -18.50 8.53 -4.12
N ALA A 20 -19.49 7.69 -4.42
CA ALA A 20 -19.28 6.47 -5.19
C ALA A 20 -18.68 6.77 -6.57
N GLU A 21 -19.14 7.83 -7.22
CA GLU A 21 -18.65 8.30 -8.52
C GLU A 21 -17.17 8.70 -8.42
N SER A 22 -16.79 9.41 -7.36
CA SER A 22 -15.38 9.82 -7.14
C SER A 22 -14.44 8.64 -6.90
N LEU A 23 -14.99 7.47 -6.54
CA LEU A 23 -14.24 6.26 -6.26
C LEU A 23 -14.37 5.20 -7.36
N ALA A 24 -15.15 5.46 -8.41
CA ALA A 24 -15.51 4.46 -9.42
C ALA A 24 -14.29 3.73 -10.00
N ALA A 25 -13.27 4.48 -10.43
CA ALA A 25 -12.03 3.90 -10.96
C ALA A 25 -11.30 2.99 -9.96
N PHE A 26 -11.31 3.31 -8.66
CA PHE A 26 -10.71 2.46 -7.64
C PHE A 26 -11.52 1.18 -7.38
N ILE A 27 -12.86 1.30 -7.43
CA ILE A 27 -13.77 0.15 -7.29
C ILE A 27 -13.60 -0.82 -8.47
N GLU A 28 -13.48 -0.30 -9.70
CA GLU A 28 -13.22 -1.11 -10.89
C GLU A 28 -11.90 -1.89 -10.78
N VAL A 29 -10.82 -1.22 -10.36
CA VAL A 29 -9.53 -1.89 -10.13
C VAL A 29 -9.66 -2.98 -9.06
N ALA A 30 -10.33 -2.69 -7.95
CA ALA A 30 -10.51 -3.65 -6.87
C ALA A 30 -11.29 -4.89 -7.33
N ARG A 31 -12.38 -4.70 -8.10
CA ARG A 31 -13.14 -5.80 -8.70
C ARG A 31 -12.30 -6.61 -9.66
N GLY A 32 -11.55 -5.96 -10.56
CA GLY A 32 -10.67 -6.65 -11.50
C GLY A 32 -9.62 -7.52 -10.81
N VAL A 33 -9.08 -7.09 -9.67
CA VAL A 33 -8.17 -7.90 -8.86
C VAL A 33 -8.88 -9.11 -8.23
N LEU A 34 -10.08 -8.91 -7.64
CA LEU A 34 -10.86 -9.99 -7.03
C LEU A 34 -11.33 -11.03 -8.04
N ASP A 35 -11.67 -10.60 -9.25
CA ASP A 35 -12.13 -11.47 -10.34
C ASP A 35 -10.96 -12.13 -11.10
N GLY A 36 -9.71 -11.83 -10.74
CA GLY A 36 -8.51 -12.38 -11.38
C GLY A 36 -8.22 -11.82 -12.77
N VAL A 37 -8.88 -10.73 -13.17
CA VAL A 37 -8.71 -10.05 -14.45
C VAL A 37 -7.47 -9.16 -14.45
N THR A 38 -7.22 -8.47 -13.34
CA THR A 38 -6.07 -7.57 -13.18
C THR A 38 -4.87 -8.37 -12.64
N PRO A 39 -3.76 -8.52 -13.39
CA PRO A 39 -2.56 -9.17 -12.88
C PRO A 39 -1.99 -8.42 -11.68
N ASP A 40 -1.39 -9.13 -10.73
CA ASP A 40 -0.71 -8.51 -9.59
C ASP A 40 0.65 -7.92 -10.02
N PRO A 41 0.81 -6.59 -10.09
CA PRO A 41 2.06 -5.97 -10.50
C PRO A 41 3.12 -6.02 -9.40
N THR A 42 2.78 -6.47 -8.18
CA THR A 42 3.67 -6.47 -7.01
C THR A 42 4.38 -7.80 -6.79
N GLY A 43 3.98 -8.86 -7.51
CA GLY A 43 4.57 -10.19 -7.36
C GLY A 43 4.24 -10.87 -6.02
N GLY A 44 3.04 -10.63 -5.50
CA GLY A 44 2.55 -11.16 -4.23
C GLY A 44 3.19 -10.48 -3.04
N ALA A 45 3.27 -9.14 -3.05
CA ALA A 45 3.80 -8.36 -1.95
C ALA A 45 2.88 -8.40 -0.72
N ASP A 46 3.49 -8.38 0.46
CA ASP A 46 2.82 -8.36 1.76
C ASP A 46 3.16 -7.10 2.58
N HIS A 47 4.13 -6.30 2.14
CA HIS A 47 4.51 -5.04 2.76
C HIS A 47 4.74 -3.96 1.70
N TYR A 48 4.51 -2.71 2.06
CA TYR A 48 4.84 -1.58 1.20
C TYR A 48 5.17 -0.32 2.01
N HIS A 49 5.91 0.60 1.40
CA HIS A 49 6.10 1.95 1.92
C HIS A 49 6.19 2.96 0.79
N THR A 50 5.98 4.25 1.08
CA THR A 50 6.16 5.33 0.11
C THR A 50 7.64 5.54 -0.24
N ILE A 51 7.96 5.97 -1.46
CA ILE A 51 9.34 6.34 -1.80
C ILE A 51 9.77 7.54 -0.94
N ALA A 52 8.93 8.58 -0.93
CA ALA A 52 9.15 9.77 -0.10
C ALA A 52 8.93 9.46 1.38
N ARG A 53 9.80 10.01 2.23
CA ARG A 53 9.65 9.96 3.70
C ARG A 53 8.37 10.69 4.11
N PRO A 54 7.43 10.03 4.83
CA PRO A 54 6.31 10.72 5.45
C PRO A 54 6.81 11.74 6.48
N GLU A 55 6.13 12.88 6.60
CA GLU A 55 6.54 13.97 7.50
C GLU A 55 6.69 13.51 8.97
N TYR A 56 5.77 12.66 9.42
CA TYR A 56 5.78 12.09 10.77
C TYR A 56 6.91 11.07 11.02
N ALA A 57 7.56 10.57 9.97
CA ALA A 57 8.55 9.50 10.10
C ALA A 57 9.93 10.07 10.41
N MET A 58 10.43 9.83 11.63
CA MET A 58 11.80 10.17 12.02
C MET A 58 12.86 9.35 11.28
N VAL A 59 12.50 8.13 10.85
CA VAL A 59 13.41 7.18 10.21
C VAL A 59 12.79 6.68 8.90
N TRP A 60 13.56 6.75 7.81
CA TRP A 60 13.14 6.27 6.49
C TRP A 60 14.33 5.69 5.69
N PRO A 61 14.16 4.60 4.92
CA PRO A 61 12.97 3.73 4.88
C PRO A 61 12.76 3.00 6.22
N PRO A 62 11.59 2.37 6.43
CA PRO A 62 11.33 1.56 7.63
C PRO A 62 12.43 0.52 7.85
N LYS A 63 12.76 0.21 9.11
CA LYS A 63 13.83 -0.74 9.45
C LYS A 63 13.66 -2.10 8.75
N TRP A 64 12.42 -2.57 8.62
CA TRP A 64 12.09 -3.83 7.95
C TRP A 64 12.39 -3.82 6.44
N ALA A 65 12.52 -2.66 5.79
CA ALA A 65 12.76 -2.55 4.35
C ALA A 65 14.25 -2.43 3.99
N ARG A 66 15.12 -2.13 4.97
CA ARG A 66 16.53 -1.84 4.72
C ARG A 66 17.26 -3.07 4.18
N GLY A 67 18.02 -2.88 3.09
CA GLY A 67 18.78 -3.95 2.44
C GLY A 67 17.91 -4.99 1.74
N ARG A 68 16.61 -4.73 1.55
CA ARG A 68 15.69 -5.61 0.85
C ARG A 68 15.35 -5.04 -0.52
N GLU A 69 15.21 -5.92 -1.49
CA GLU A 69 14.77 -5.58 -2.83
C GLU A 69 13.24 -5.62 -2.88
N GLY A 70 12.65 -4.62 -3.55
CA GLY A 70 11.21 -4.50 -3.73
C GLY A 70 10.88 -4.00 -5.13
N VAL A 71 9.61 -4.11 -5.51
CA VAL A 71 9.08 -3.66 -6.80
C VAL A 71 8.49 -2.26 -6.63
N THR A 72 8.90 -1.33 -7.49
CA THR A 72 8.34 0.03 -7.48
C THR A 72 7.08 0.10 -8.34
N VAL A 73 5.97 0.52 -7.76
CA VAL A 73 4.72 0.83 -8.50
C VAL A 73 4.26 2.23 -8.09
N GLY A 74 4.34 3.16 -9.04
CA GLY A 74 4.05 4.57 -8.79
C GLY A 74 4.96 5.16 -7.70
N ARG A 75 4.37 5.62 -6.59
CA ARG A 75 5.07 6.27 -5.47
C ARG A 75 5.37 5.34 -4.30
N HIS A 76 5.21 4.03 -4.49
CA HIS A 76 5.40 3.02 -3.46
C HIS A 76 6.41 1.97 -3.89
N ILE A 77 7.09 1.38 -2.90
CA ILE A 77 7.92 0.20 -3.05
C ILE A 77 7.25 -0.94 -2.30
N PHE A 78 7.06 -2.07 -2.99
CA PHE A 78 6.37 -3.26 -2.53
C PHE A 78 7.35 -4.40 -2.29
N TYR A 79 7.14 -5.17 -1.23
CA TYR A 79 8.05 -6.21 -0.78
C TYR A 79 7.28 -7.49 -0.46
N ARG A 80 7.90 -8.64 -0.74
CA ARG A 80 7.44 -9.96 -0.30
C ARG A 80 8.39 -10.47 0.78
N LEU A 81 7.97 -10.42 2.03
CA LEU A 81 8.82 -10.67 3.20
C LEU A 81 8.42 -11.92 3.99
N GLY A 82 7.23 -12.47 3.76
CA GLY A 82 6.66 -13.57 4.51
C GLY A 82 6.32 -13.19 5.96
N LEU A 83 5.62 -14.09 6.66
CA LEU A 83 5.25 -13.91 8.07
C LEU A 83 6.46 -13.79 9.02
N SER A 84 7.63 -14.29 8.60
CA SER A 84 8.89 -14.25 9.36
C SER A 84 9.74 -13.01 9.06
N GLY A 85 9.39 -12.23 8.04
CA GLY A 85 10.28 -11.19 7.52
C GLY A 85 11.59 -11.75 6.96
N ALA A 86 11.72 -13.05 6.73
CA ALA A 86 12.85 -13.67 6.03
C ALA A 86 12.37 -14.18 4.68
N ARG A 87 13.18 -14.03 3.63
CA ARG A 87 12.86 -14.47 2.26
C ARG A 87 12.24 -15.87 2.28
N ALA A 88 11.15 -16.04 1.52
CA ALA A 88 10.83 -17.34 0.92
C ALA A 88 11.83 -17.66 -0.18
#